data_AF-A0A928U1K0-F1
#
_entry.id   AF-A0A928U1K0-F1
#
_cell.length_a   1.000
_cell.length_b   1.000
_cell.length_c   1.000
_cell.angle_alpha   90.00
_cell.angle_beta   90.00
_cell.angle_gamma   90.00
#
_symmetry.space_group_name_H-M   'P 1'
#
loop_
_entity.id
_entity.type
_entity.pdbx_description
1 polymer ?
#
loop_
_entity_poly.entity_id
_entity_poly.type
_entity_poly.pdbx_seq_one_letter_code
_entity_poly.pdbx_strand_id
1 'polypeptide(L)'
;MAENSTAQVRIGICPGCGARIRFQQFELGEFVVCEECGDELEVVQTNPIKLDWAYSEPYENDDWDDDDDFDDGWDDYDDDDDWED
;
A
#
# COMPACT_ATOMS: atom_id res chain seq x y z
N MET A 1 23.96 -35.12 4.62
CA MET A 1 24.41 -34.83 3.24
C MET A 1 23.46 -33.75 2.76
N ALA A 2 23.87 -32.48 2.78
CA ALA A 2 22.97 -31.37 2.45
C ALA A 2 22.72 -31.41 0.94
N GLU A 3 21.47 -31.70 0.59
CA GLU A 3 20.95 -31.78 -0.76
C GLU A 3 21.25 -30.53 -1.61
N ASN A 4 21.58 -30.79 -2.88
CA ASN A 4 21.94 -29.83 -3.91
C ASN A 4 20.88 -28.71 -4.04
N SER A 5 21.07 -27.61 -3.33
CA SER A 5 20.42 -26.34 -3.65
C SER A 5 21.18 -25.66 -4.77
N THR A 6 21.16 -26.25 -5.97
CA THR A 6 21.45 -25.49 -7.19
C THR A 6 20.36 -24.44 -7.31
N ALA A 7 20.68 -23.18 -7.06
CA ALA A 7 19.79 -22.04 -7.20
C ALA A 7 19.08 -22.11 -8.56
N GLN A 8 17.82 -22.55 -8.54
CA GLN A 8 17.03 -22.74 -9.74
C GLN A 8 16.56 -21.37 -10.22
N VAL A 9 17.02 -20.96 -11.41
CA VAL A 9 16.56 -19.71 -12.01
C VAL A 9 15.09 -19.87 -12.37
N ARG A 10 14.23 -19.11 -11.69
CA ARG A 10 12.80 -19.03 -12.00
C ARG A 10 12.48 -17.72 -12.72
N ILE A 11 11.37 -17.72 -13.44
CA ILE A 11 10.96 -16.57 -14.27
C ILE A 11 9.61 -16.08 -13.77
N GLY A 12 9.56 -14.80 -13.39
CA GLY A 12 8.32 -14.06 -13.15
C GLY A 12 8.02 -13.12 -14.32
N ILE A 13 6.76 -12.69 -14.43
CA ILE A 13 6.32 -11.71 -15.43
C ILE A 13 5.88 -10.45 -14.70
N CYS A 14 6.38 -9.29 -15.12
CA CYS A 14 5.92 -8.00 -14.62
C CYS A 14 4.47 -7.75 -15.08
N PRO A 15 3.52 -7.46 -14.18
CA PRO A 15 2.13 -7.16 -14.55
C PRO A 15 1.97 -5.80 -15.25
N GLY A 16 2.88 -4.84 -15.05
CA GLY A 16 2.82 -3.50 -15.67
C GLY A 16 3.29 -3.46 -17.13
N CYS A 17 4.43 -4.08 -17.45
CA CYS A 17 5.02 -4.04 -18.79
C CYS A 17 5.12 -5.40 -19.51
N GLY A 18 4.86 -6.51 -18.81
CA GLY A 18 5.00 -7.86 -19.37
C GLY A 18 6.44 -8.38 -19.48
N ALA A 19 7.43 -7.66 -18.92
CA ALA A 19 8.83 -8.08 -18.92
C ALA A 19 9.07 -9.38 -18.15
N ARG A 20 10.07 -10.16 -18.59
CA ARG A 20 10.48 -11.42 -17.95
C ARG A 20 11.60 -11.17 -16.95
N ILE A 21 11.29 -11.28 -15.67
CA ILE A 21 12.24 -11.08 -14.56
C ILE A 21 12.81 -12.43 -14.14
N ARG A 22 14.15 -12.53 -14.03
CA ARG A 22 14.85 -13.76 -13.64
C ARG A 22 15.22 -13.71 -12.17
N PHE A 23 14.74 -14.68 -11.40
CA PHE A 23 15.01 -14.81 -9.98
C PHE A 23 15.98 -15.97 -9.72
N GLN A 24 17.11 -15.68 -9.07
CA GLN A 24 18.06 -16.71 -8.62
C GLN A 24 17.74 -17.18 -7.20
N GLN A 25 17.42 -16.23 -6.33
CA GLN A 25 16.93 -16.41 -4.97
C GLN A 25 15.75 -15.47 -4.82
N PHE A 26 14.68 -15.94 -4.17
CA PHE A 26 13.48 -15.16 -3.91
C PHE A 26 12.70 -15.82 -2.79
N GLU A 27 12.06 -14.99 -1.96
CA GLU A 27 11.16 -15.42 -0.90
C GLU A 27 9.73 -14.91 -1.15
N LEU A 28 8.75 -15.52 -0.51
CA LEU A 28 7.38 -15.01 -0.53
C LEU A 28 7.34 -13.69 0.26
N GLY A 29 6.75 -12.65 -0.32
CA GLY A 29 6.74 -11.30 0.25
C GLY A 29 8.00 -10.48 -0.04
N GLU A 30 8.91 -10.98 -0.89
CA GLU A 30 10.08 -10.22 -1.30
C GLU A 30 9.70 -9.12 -2.31
N PHE A 31 10.27 -7.93 -2.12
CA PHE A 31 10.10 -6.79 -3.01
C PHE A 31 11.17 -6.73 -4.09
N VAL A 32 10.77 -6.54 -5.34
CA VAL A 32 11.62 -6.46 -6.52
C VAL A 32 11.19 -5.30 -7.41
N VAL A 33 12.16 -4.57 -7.96
CA VAL A 33 11.90 -3.49 -8.91
C VAL A 33 12.07 -4.02 -10.33
N CYS A 34 11.10 -3.74 -11.21
CA CYS A 34 11.23 -4.09 -12.62
C CYS A 34 12.23 -3.17 -13.32
N GLU A 35 13.32 -3.73 -13.87
CA GLU A 35 14.34 -2.94 -14.58
C GLU A 35 13.85 -2.31 -15.89
N GLU A 36 12.72 -2.76 -16.44
CA GLU A 36 12.17 -2.27 -17.72
C GLU A 36 11.22 -1.08 -17.55
N CYS A 37 10.32 -1.12 -16.56
CA CYS A 37 9.36 -0.03 -16.31
C CYS A 37 9.60 0.75 -15.01
N GLY A 38 10.41 0.23 -14.09
CA GLY A 38 10.63 0.83 -12.78
C GLY A 38 9.56 0.51 -11.73
N ASP A 39 8.56 -0.32 -12.04
CA ASP A 39 7.51 -0.68 -11.08
C ASP A 39 8.06 -1.50 -9.91
N GLU A 40 7.63 -1.15 -8.71
CA GLU A 40 7.89 -1.90 -7.48
C GLU A 40 6.87 -3.04 -7.37
N LEU A 41 7.35 -4.27 -7.24
CA LEU A 41 6.53 -5.49 -7.27
C LEU A 41 6.85 -6.38 -6.07
N GLU A 42 5.88 -7.15 -5.61
CA GLU A 42 6.02 -8.12 -4.52
C GLU A 42 5.84 -9.56 -5.03
N VAL A 43 6.64 -10.50 -4.54
CA VAL A 43 6.48 -11.93 -4.82
C VAL A 43 5.34 -12.52 -3.99
N VAL A 44 4.15 -12.60 -4.59
CA VAL A 44 2.95 -13.17 -3.95
C VAL A 44 2.77 -14.68 -4.14
N GLN A 45 3.57 -15.30 -5.02
CA GLN A 45 3.58 -16.76 -5.22
C GLN A 45 4.94 -17.24 -5.69
N THR A 46 5.39 -18.41 -5.22
CA THR A 46 6.71 -18.95 -5.56
C THR A 46 6.68 -20.03 -6.65
N ASN A 47 5.60 -20.80 -6.80
CA ASN A 47 5.53 -21.89 -7.79
C ASN A 47 4.13 -22.00 -8.44
N PRO A 48 3.92 -21.45 -9.66
CA PRO A 48 4.83 -20.62 -10.44
C PRO A 48 5.07 -19.24 -9.78
N ILE A 49 6.14 -18.53 -10.17
CA ILE A 49 6.35 -17.17 -9.67
C ILE A 49 5.23 -16.27 -10.16
N LYS A 50 4.58 -15.57 -9.23
CA LYS A 50 3.68 -14.44 -9.53
C LYS A 50 4.14 -13.21 -8.77
N LEU A 51 4.03 -12.08 -9.46
CA LEU A 51 4.33 -10.77 -8.95
C LEU A 51 3.03 -9.97 -8.92
N ASP A 52 2.84 -9.20 -7.86
CA ASP A 52 1.79 -8.19 -7.74
C ASP A 52 2.45 -6.83 -7.51
N TRP A 53 1.71 -5.73 -7.63
CA TRP A 53 2.23 -4.42 -7.26
C TRP A 53 2.58 -4.42 -5.78
N ALA A 54 3.76 -3.91 -5.46
CA ALA A 54 4.15 -3.64 -4.09
C ALA A 54 3.27 -2.50 -3.59
N TYR A 55 2.10 -2.81 -3.04
CA TYR A 55 1.40 -1.87 -2.20
C TYR A 55 2.32 -1.70 -0.99
N SER A 56 3.17 -0.67 -1.03
CA SER A 56 3.64 -0.05 0.22
C SER A 56 2.35 0.11 1.00
N GLU A 57 2.19 -0.65 2.09
CA GLU A 57 1.05 -0.47 2.98
C GLU A 57 0.95 1.05 3.12
N PRO A 58 -0.20 1.66 2.75
CA PRO A 58 -0.37 3.06 3.05
C PRO A 58 -0.09 3.08 4.54
N TYR A 59 1.01 3.71 4.90
CA TYR A 59 1.37 3.92 6.29
C TYR A 59 0.04 4.23 6.96
N GLU A 60 -0.28 3.52 8.04
CA GLU A 60 -1.32 3.93 8.95
C GLU A 60 -0.89 5.30 9.51
N ASN A 61 -0.90 6.32 8.65
CA ASN A 61 -1.09 7.70 8.95
C ASN A 61 -2.61 7.78 9.15
N ASP A 62 -3.03 7.12 10.23
CA ASP A 62 -4.14 7.51 11.08
C ASP A 62 -3.82 8.91 11.64
N ASP A 63 -3.67 9.85 10.72
CA ASP A 63 -3.72 11.27 10.95
C ASP A 63 -4.94 11.70 10.14
N TRP A 64 -6.09 11.13 10.52
CA TRP A 64 -7.35 11.86 10.42
C TRP A 64 -7.17 13.08 11.33
N ASP A 65 -6.45 14.06 10.80
CA ASP A 65 -6.45 15.44 11.22
C ASP A 65 -7.87 15.96 10.92
N ASP A 66 -8.81 15.55 11.78
CA ASP A 66 -10.12 16.18 11.93
C ASP A 66 -10.05 16.99 13.24
N ASP A 67 -9.02 17.83 13.33
CA ASP A 67 -9.01 19.02 14.17
C ASP A 67 -9.96 20.04 13.52
N ASP A 68 -11.25 19.71 13.43
CA ASP A 68 -12.32 20.70 13.25
C ASP A 68 -12.56 21.32 14.63
N ASP A 69 -11.61 22.16 15.02
CA ASP A 69 -11.72 23.22 16.02
C ASP A 69 -12.86 24.16 15.56
N PHE A 70 -14.10 23.74 15.80
CA PHE A 70 -15.30 24.56 15.60
C PHE A 70 -15.41 25.55 16.78
N ASP A 71 -14.40 26.42 16.90
CA ASP A 71 -14.49 27.64 17.68
C ASP A 71 -15.11 28.75 16.83
N ASP A 72 -15.91 29.56 17.51
CA ASP A 72 -16.38 30.89 17.13
C ASP A 72 -17.62 31.07 16.22
N GLY A 73 -18.72 31.42 16.87
CA GLY A 73 -19.75 32.32 16.33
C GLY A 73 -21.14 32.04 16.92
N TRP A 74 -21.47 32.43 18.15
CA TRP A 74 -22.04 33.74 18.49
C TRP A 74 -23.11 34.30 17.52
N ASP A 75 -24.20 33.55 17.29
CA ASP A 75 -25.49 34.13 16.92
C ASP A 75 -26.58 33.21 17.53
N ASP A 76 -27.59 33.62 18.28
CA ASP A 76 -28.26 34.90 18.38
C ASP A 76 -28.94 34.94 19.76
N TYR A 77 -29.13 36.14 20.28
CA TYR A 77 -29.90 36.38 21.48
C TYR A 77 -31.37 35.96 21.22
N ASP A 78 -31.80 34.80 21.73
CA ASP A 78 -33.23 34.52 21.92
C ASP A 78 -33.73 35.38 23.10
N ASP A 79 -33.97 36.66 22.78
CA ASP A 79 -35.24 37.37 22.94
C ASP A 79 -36.29 36.72 23.87
N ASP A 80 -35.97 36.48 25.14
CA ASP A 80 -36.97 36.25 26.20
C ASP A 80 -37.47 37.60 26.76
N ASP A 81 -38.01 38.46 25.88
CA ASP A 81 -38.72 39.69 26.24
C ASP A 81 -39.97 39.86 25.34
N ASP A 82 -40.94 38.96 25.44
CA ASP A 82 -42.35 39.22 25.08
C ASP A 82 -43.34 38.54 26.06
N TRP A 83 -43.56 39.24 27.18
CA TRP A 83 -44.86 39.63 27.74
C TRP A 83 -46.14 38.84 27.35
N GLU A 84 -46.89 38.34 28.36
CA GLU A 84 -48.35 38.54 28.63
C GLU A 84 -49.03 37.36 29.39
N ASP A 85 -49.18 37.47 30.72
CA ASP A 85 -50.47 37.60 31.47
C ASP A 85 -50.22 37.81 32.99
#